data_AF-A0A158KLM3-F1
#
_entry.id   AF-A0A158KLM3-F1
#
_cell.length_a   1.000
_cell.length_b   1.000
_cell.length_c   1.000
_cell.angle_alpha   90.00
_cell.angle_beta   90.00
_cell.angle_gamma   90.00
#
_symmetry.space_group_name_H-M   'P 1'
#
loop_
_entity.id
_entity.type
_entity.pdbx_description
1 polymer ?
#
loop_
_entity_poly.entity_id
_entity_poly.type
_entity_poly.pdbx_seq_one_letter_code
_entity_poly.pdbx_strand_id
1 'polypeptide(L)' 'MLTDQKQMRCGGCGHDTFKVFTADRTVRIVVECQGCKSTSYIEPVPSKLTIEWGEGEGCITVF' A
#
# COMPACT_ATOMS: atom_id res chain seq x y z
N MET A 1 23.33 1.50 -0.80
CA MET A 1 22.59 0.29 -1.24
C MET A 1 21.47 0.06 -0.26
N LEU A 2 20.28 -0.31 -0.74
CA LEU A 2 19.14 -0.63 0.12
C LEU A 2 19.30 -2.07 0.61
N THR A 3 19.83 -2.26 1.83
CA THR A 3 20.35 -3.54 2.32
C THR A 3 19.29 -4.56 2.73
N ASP A 4 18.03 -4.16 2.87
CA ASP A 4 16.94 -5.01 3.37
C ASP A 4 15.70 -5.04 2.47
N GLN A 5 15.86 -4.68 1.19
CA GLN A 5 14.74 -4.71 0.25
C GLN A 5 14.57 -6.09 -0.39
N LYS A 6 13.37 -6.66 -0.24
CA LYS A 6 12.96 -7.84 -1.01
C LYS A 6 12.31 -7.38 -2.32
N GLN A 7 12.80 -7.91 -3.44
CA GLN A 7 12.22 -7.63 -4.75
C GLN A 7 10.82 -8.25 -4.85
N MET A 8 9.86 -7.47 -5.37
CA MET A 8 8.51 -7.97 -5.63
C MET A 8 8.52 -9.01 -6.76
N ARG A 9 7.67 -10.04 -6.63
CA ARG A 9 7.45 -11.05 -7.67
C ARG A 9 5.95 -11.26 -7.87
N CYS A 10 5.57 -11.53 -9.12
CA CYS A 10 4.19 -11.86 -9.47
C CYS A 10 3.84 -13.20 -8.83
N GLY A 11 2.78 -13.24 -8.03
CA GLY A 11 2.31 -14.49 -7.40
C GLY A 11 1.83 -15.54 -8.42
N GLY A 12 1.46 -15.13 -9.63
CA GLY A 12 1.01 -16.03 -10.69
C GLY A 12 2.13 -16.65 -11.51
N CYS A 13 3.15 -15.87 -11.91
CA CYS A 13 4.19 -16.33 -12.85
C CYS A 13 5.63 -16.16 -12.35
N GLY A 14 5.84 -15.65 -11.14
CA GLY A 14 7.17 -15.44 -10.56
C GLY A 14 7.99 -14.30 -11.17
N HIS A 15 7.49 -13.65 -12.24
CA HIS A 15 8.15 -12.54 -12.91
C HIS A 15 8.27 -11.31 -12.01
N ASP A 16 9.31 -10.51 -12.20
CA ASP A 16 9.73 -9.44 -11.28
C ASP A 16 9.72 -8.04 -11.91
N THR A 17 9.36 -7.95 -13.19
CA THR A 17 9.23 -6.69 -13.92
C THR A 17 7.77 -6.27 -14.02
N PHE A 18 7.50 -5.01 -13.68
CA PHE A 18 6.16 -4.44 -13.63
C PHE A 18 6.12 -3.08 -14.33
N LYS A 19 5.01 -2.78 -15.01
CA LYS A 19 4.66 -1.41 -15.43
C LYS A 19 3.70 -0.81 -14.41
N VAL A 20 3.89 0.46 -14.13
CA VAL A 20 3.11 1.19 -13.12
C VAL A 20 2.40 2.35 -13.80
N PHE A 21 1.11 2.50 -13.51
CA PHE A 21 0.27 3.58 -14.03
C PHE A 21 -0.46 4.27 -12.88
N THR A 22 -0.67 5.58 -13.00
CA THR A 22 -1.54 6.35 -12.09
C THR A 22 -2.92 6.47 -12.72
N ALA A 23 -3.97 6.02 -12.03
CA ALA A 23 -5.36 6.19 -12.46
C ALA A 23 -6.04 7.26 -11.58
N ASP A 24 -6.25 8.44 -12.15
CA ASP A 24 -7.05 9.58 -11.66
C ASP A 24 -6.73 10.14 -10.25
N ARG A 25 -7.44 11.24 -9.89
CA ARG A 25 -7.20 12.16 -8.75
C ARG A 25 -7.23 11.52 -7.35
N THR A 26 -7.58 10.25 -7.26
CA THR A 26 -7.68 9.44 -6.04
C THR A 26 -6.64 8.33 -6.05
N VAL A 27 -5.36 8.72 -6.08
CA VAL A 27 -4.13 7.96 -5.72
C VAL A 27 -4.17 6.43 -5.88
N ARG A 28 -4.76 5.90 -6.96
CA ARG A 28 -4.77 4.47 -7.23
C ARG A 28 -3.64 4.16 -8.19
N ILE A 29 -2.71 3.32 -7.74
CA ILE A 29 -1.58 2.89 -8.54
C ILE A 29 -1.92 1.52 -9.13
N VAL A 30 -1.95 1.46 -10.45
CA VAL A 30 -2.15 0.22 -11.21
C VAL A 30 -0.79 -0.39 -11.48
N VAL A 31 -0.63 -1.69 -11.19
CA VAL A 31 0.62 -2.44 -11.35
C VAL A 31 0.36 -3.63 -12.27
N GLU A 32 0.99 -3.63 -13.44
CA GLU A 32 0.86 -4.68 -14.46
C GLU A 32 2.13 -5.54 -14.54
N CYS A 33 2.00 -6.84 -14.32
CA CYS A 33 3.09 -7.79 -14.52
C CYS A 33 3.47 -7.88 -16.01
N GLN A 34 4.75 -7.72 -16.33
CA GLN A 34 5.18 -7.78 -17.73
C GLN A 34 5.26 -9.21 -18.30
N GLY A 35 5.26 -10.24 -17.45
CA GLY A 35 5.27 -11.65 -17.84
C GLY A 35 3.89 -12.18 -18.22
N CYS A 36 2.93 -12.15 -17.29
CA CYS A 36 1.58 -12.72 -17.51
C CYS A 36 0.49 -11.67 -17.76
N LYS A 37 0.82 -10.37 -17.78
CA LYS A 37 -0.12 -9.26 -17.96
C LYS A 37 -1.21 -9.15 -16.89
N SER A 38 -1.08 -9.86 -15.77
CA SER A 38 -1.97 -9.69 -14.62
C SER A 38 -1.86 -8.27 -14.06
N THR A 39 -2.99 -7.66 -13.76
CA THR A 39 -3.07 -6.33 -13.16
C THR A 39 -3.39 -6.42 -11.66
N SER A 40 -2.75 -5.58 -10.87
CA SER A 40 -3.02 -5.41 -9.44
C SER A 40 -3.09 -3.92 -9.10
N TYR A 41 -3.59 -3.59 -7.91
CA TYR A 41 -3.84 -2.22 -7.50
C TYR A 41 -3.26 -1.96 -6.12
N ILE A 42 -2.55 -0.84 -5.98
CA ILE A 42 -2.14 -0.30 -4.70
C ILE A 42 -3.01 0.94 -4.45
N GLU A 43 -3.75 0.89 -3.35
CA GLU A 43 -4.64 1.97 -2.91
C GLU A 43 -4.22 2.38 -1.49
N PRO A 44 -3.66 3.59 -1.31
CA PRO A 44 -3.37 4.11 0.00
C PRO A 44 -4.69 4.32 0.76
N VAL A 45 -4.88 3.57 1.83
CA VAL A 45 -6.00 3.79 2.75
C VAL A 45 -5.56 4.76 3.84
N PRO A 46 -6.35 5.79 4.18
CA PRO A 46 -6.09 6.61 5.36
C PRO A 46 -6.02 5.73 6.60
N SER A 47 -5.01 5.95 7.45
CA SER A 47 -4.91 5.31 8.75
C SER A 47 -6.13 5.68 9.61
N LYS A 48 -6.84 4.67 10.11
CA LYS A 48 -7.92 4.87 11.10
C LYS A 48 -7.29 4.90 12.48
N LEU A 49 -7.46 6.01 13.20
CA LEU A 49 -7.13 6.12 14.62
C LEU A 49 -8.44 6.06 15.41
N THR A 50 -8.49 5.22 16.44
CA THR A 50 -9.61 5.13 17.37
C THR A 50 -9.06 5.17 18.79
N ILE A 51 -9.66 6.01 19.62
CA ILE A 51 -9.34 6.14 21.05
C ILE A 51 -10.59 5.76 21.81
N GLU A 52 -10.51 4.71 22.61
CA GLU A 52 -11.57 4.31 23.52
C GLU A 52 -11.15 4.71 24.93
N TRP A 53 -12.01 5.48 25.59
CA TRP A 53 -11.88 5.78 27.01
C TRP A 53 -12.78 4.81 27.78
N GLY A 54 -12.30 4.27 28.90
CA GLY A 54 -13.13 3.53 29.85
C GLY A 54 -14.03 4.46 30.67
N GLU A 55 -14.31 4.12 31.93
CA GLU A 55 -14.95 5.06 32.85
C GLU A 55 -13.96 6.17 33.25
N GLY A 56 -14.27 7.43 32.88
CA GLY A 56 -13.49 8.62 33.23
C GLY A 56 -13.30 9.60 32.06
N GLU A 57 -12.79 10.80 32.36
CA GLU A 57 -12.41 11.77 31.34
C GLU A 57 -10.96 11.55 30.91
N GLY A 58 -10.73 11.36 29.61
CA GLY A 58 -9.41 11.21 29.04
C GLY A 58 -9.02 12.38 28.15
N CYS A 59 -7.77 12.84 28.27
CA CYS A 59 -7.23 13.93 27.47
C CYS A 59 -5.94 13.48 26.78
N ILE A 60 -5.82 13.74 25.48
CA ILE A 60 -4.57 13.56 24.72
C ILE A 60 -4.05 14.95 24.34
N THR A 61 -2.81 15.22 24.71
CA THR A 61 -2.08 16.42 24.31
C THR A 61 -0.98 16.01 23.34
N VAL A 62 -0.95 16.61 22.16
CA VAL A 62 0.14 16.43 21.16
C VAL A 62 1.10 17.61 21.31
N PHE A 63 2.40 17.32 21.44
CA PHE A 63 3.48 18.31 21.42
C PHE A 63 4.10 18.42 20.02
#